data_AF-A0A2D6M697-F1
#
_entry.id   AF-A0A2D6M697-F1
#
_cell.length_a   1.000
_cell.length_b   1.000
_cell.length_c   1.000
_cell.angle_alpha   90.00
_cell.angle_beta   90.00
_cell.angle_gamma   90.00
#
_symmetry.space_group_name_H-M   'P 1'
#
loop_
_entity.id
_entity.type
_entity.pdbx_description
1 polymer ?
#
loop_
_entity_poly.entity_id
_entity_poly.type
_entity_poly.pdbx_seq_one_letter_code
_entity_poly.pdbx_strand_id
1 'polypeptide(L)' 'MAKGLQDYAVQESVSPYIKAVVATGSDQDACRAVHMKGTSASVNLTVNDSVVAFWLIKGHTYPICATKSSSTDVVFLY' A
#
# COMPACT_ATOMS: atom_id res chain seq x y z
N MET A 1 -5.99 -8.06 20.89
CA MET A 1 -7.28 -8.05 20.16
C MET A 1 -7.00 -8.34 18.71
N ALA A 2 -7.68 -9.31 18.10
CA ALA A 2 -7.45 -9.70 16.71
C ALA A 2 -7.84 -8.55 15.77
N LYS A 3 -6.84 -7.93 15.14
CA LYS A 3 -6.97 -6.77 14.24
C LYS A 3 -7.48 -7.23 12.87
N GLY A 4 -8.71 -7.75 12.82
CA GLY A 4 -9.37 -8.21 11.60
C GLY A 4 -10.28 -7.12 11.03
N LEU A 5 -10.15 -6.85 9.73
CA LEU A 5 -11.09 -6.13 8.84
C LEU A 5 -11.59 -4.72 9.27
N GLN A 6 -11.15 -4.18 10.41
CA GLN A 6 -11.61 -2.89 10.95
C GLN A 6 -10.63 -1.73 10.73
N ASP A 7 -9.58 -1.91 9.93
CA ASP A 7 -8.62 -0.83 9.63
C ASP A 7 -9.09 0.09 8.49
N TYR A 8 -10.40 0.16 8.22
CA TYR A 8 -10.99 1.22 7.40
C TYR A 8 -11.02 2.51 8.23
N ALA A 9 -9.86 3.15 8.41
CA ALA A 9 -9.79 4.43 9.10
C ALA A 9 -10.66 5.47 8.35
N VAL A 10 -11.36 6.34 9.09
CA VAL A 10 -12.24 7.41 8.56
C VAL A 10 -11.57 8.24 7.44
N GLN A 11 -10.24 8.30 7.44
CA GLN A 11 -9.41 8.97 6.44
C GLN A 11 -9.55 8.41 5.03
N GLU A 12 -9.92 7.14 4.88
CA GLU A 12 -10.21 6.53 3.59
C GLU A 12 -11.47 7.13 2.93
N SER A 13 -12.40 7.72 3.72
CA SER A 13 -13.69 8.20 3.24
C SER A 13 -13.71 9.68 2.81
N VAL A 14 -12.65 10.45 3.05
CA VAL A 14 -12.67 11.92 2.84
C VAL A 14 -12.05 12.39 1.53
N SER A 15 -11.44 11.48 0.73
CA SER A 15 -10.90 11.86 -0.59
C SER A 15 -12.00 11.72 -1.66
N PRO A 16 -12.39 12.80 -2.36
CA PRO A 16 -13.47 12.75 -3.37
C PRO A 16 -13.09 11.96 -4.64
N TYR A 17 -11.81 11.59 -4.80
CA TYR A 17 -11.28 10.81 -5.93
C TYR A 17 -10.27 9.78 -5.42
N ILE A 18 -10.06 8.69 -6.18
CA ILE A 18 -8.96 7.76 -5.94
C ILE A 18 -7.65 8.56 -5.98
N LYS A 19 -6.99 8.70 -4.83
CA LYS A 19 -5.68 9.37 -4.75
C LYS A 19 -4.60 8.31 -4.92
N ALA A 20 -3.68 8.56 -5.84
CA ALA A 20 -2.52 7.71 -6.08
C ALA A 20 -1.24 8.41 -5.60
N VAL A 21 -0.48 7.77 -4.71
CA VAL A 21 0.77 8.31 -4.18
C VAL A 21 1.90 7.33 -4.45
N VAL A 22 2.95 7.80 -5.11
CA VAL A 22 4.18 7.00 -5.26
C VAL A 22 4.82 6.84 -3.88
N ALA A 23 5.15 5.61 -3.50
CA ALA A 23 5.82 5.36 -2.24
C ALA A 23 7.19 6.04 -2.21
N THR A 24 7.52 6.65 -1.07
CA THR A 24 8.75 7.44 -0.88
C THR A 24 9.75 6.79 0.07
N GLY A 25 9.44 5.60 0.60
CA GLY A 25 10.25 4.95 1.63
C GLY A 25 10.12 5.53 3.03
N SER A 26 9.41 6.66 3.20
CA SER A 26 8.89 7.14 4.49
C SER A 26 7.55 6.49 4.81
N ASP A 27 7.02 6.70 6.01
CA ASP A 27 5.67 6.25 6.34
C ASP A 27 4.65 7.16 5.63
N GLN A 28 3.64 6.54 5.04
CA GLN A 28 2.47 7.14 4.44
C GLN A 28 1.21 6.71 5.21
N ASP A 29 0.11 7.42 4.99
CA ASP A 29 -1.21 6.98 5.47
C ASP A 29 -1.52 5.57 4.93
N ALA A 30 -2.32 4.82 5.68
CA ALA A 30 -2.80 3.50 5.28
C ALA A 30 -3.55 3.57 3.93
N CYS A 31 -3.10 2.76 2.97
CA CYS A 31 -3.72 2.68 1.65
C CYS A 31 -4.76 1.55 1.56
N ARG A 32 -5.59 1.56 0.51
CA ARG A 32 -6.56 0.49 0.19
C ARG A 32 -5.95 -0.59 -0.71
N ALA A 33 -5.05 -0.17 -1.58
CA ALA A 33 -4.40 -1.05 -2.53
C ALA A 33 -3.03 -0.54 -2.93
N VAL A 34 -2.20 -1.48 -3.38
CA VAL A 34 -0.87 -1.26 -3.90
C VAL A 34 -0.88 -1.57 -5.39
N HIS A 35 -0.44 -0.64 -6.22
CA HIS A 35 -0.24 -0.84 -7.65
C HIS A 35 1.24 -0.85 -8.00
N MET A 36 1.69 -1.85 -8.76
CA MET A 36 3.09 -1.94 -9.20
C MET A 36 3.27 -1.32 -10.59
N LYS A 37 3.92 -0.15 -10.68
CA LYS A 37 4.23 0.50 -11.97
C LYS A 37 5.59 0.06 -12.56
N GLY A 38 6.51 -0.43 -11.72
CA GLY A 38 7.81 -0.94 -12.15
C GLY A 38 7.73 -2.33 -12.77
N THR A 39 8.87 -3.01 -12.91
CA THR A 39 8.93 -4.43 -13.36
C THR A 39 8.52 -5.38 -12.23
N SER A 40 8.46 -6.69 -12.46
CA SER A 40 8.23 -7.63 -11.36
C SER A 40 9.40 -7.66 -10.37
N ALA A 41 9.13 -7.53 -9.07
CA ALA A 41 10.15 -7.50 -8.02
C ALA A 41 9.60 -7.99 -6.67
N SER A 42 10.51 -8.44 -5.80
CA SER A 42 10.21 -8.61 -4.38
C SER A 42 10.26 -7.25 -3.68
N VAL A 43 9.15 -6.81 -3.13
CA VAL A 43 9.01 -5.52 -2.45
C VAL A 43 8.61 -5.73 -0.99
N ASN A 44 9.30 -5.06 -0.08
CA ASN A 44 8.94 -5.06 1.33
C ASN A 44 7.88 -4.00 1.59
N LEU A 45 6.71 -4.43 2.08
CA LEU A 45 5.61 -3.56 2.49
C LEU A 45 5.46 -3.62 4.01
N THR A 46 5.20 -2.49 4.65
CA THR A 46 4.80 -2.48 6.07
C THR A 46 3.29 -2.63 6.17
N VAL A 47 2.85 -3.78 6.66
CA VAL A 47 1.44 -4.17 6.84
C VAL A 47 1.22 -4.39 8.33
N ASN A 48 0.31 -3.63 8.94
CA ASN A 48 0.03 -3.71 10.37
C ASN A 48 1.33 -3.65 11.22
N ASP A 49 2.16 -2.63 10.97
CA ASP A 49 3.45 -2.37 11.64
C ASP A 49 4.52 -3.47 11.47
N SER A 50 4.26 -4.45 10.60
CA SER A 50 5.20 -5.55 10.30
C SER A 50 5.68 -5.47 8.86
N VAL A 51 6.98 -5.69 8.65
CA VAL A 51 7.56 -5.74 7.30
C VAL A 51 7.32 -7.13 6.70
N VAL A 52 6.66 -7.16 5.54
CA VAL A 52 6.34 -8.39 4.79
C VAL A 52 6.82 -8.24 3.35
N ALA A 53 7.50 -9.26 2.84
CA ALA A 53 7.96 -9.31 1.45
C ALA A 53 6.86 -9.85 0.54
N PHE A 54 6.52 -9.11 -0.52
CA PHE A 54 5.57 -9.51 -1.55
C PHE A 54 6.24 -9.55 -2.92
N TRP A 55 5.93 -10.57 -3.72
CA TRP A 55 6.28 -10.57 -5.13
C TRP A 55 5.22 -9.80 -5.91
N LEU A 56 5.56 -8.61 -6.39
CA LEU A 56 4.66 -7.75 -7.15
C LEU A 56 5.00 -7.82 -8.63
N ILE A 57 3.98 -7.88 -9.46
CA ILE A 57 4.08 -7.93 -10.93
C ILE A 57 3.60 -6.60 -11.52
N LYS A 58 4.34 -6.10 -12.51
CA LYS A 58 4.00 -4.89 -13.27
C LYS A 58 2.53 -4.84 -13.70
N GLY A 59 1.90 -3.68 -13.55
CA GLY A 59 0.55 -3.40 -14.03
C GLY A 59 -0.56 -4.01 -13.17
N HIS A 60 -0.22 -4.72 -12.09
CA HIS A 60 -1.20 -5.34 -11.20
C HIS A 60 -1.46 -4.46 -9.98
N THR A 61 -2.70 -4.49 -9.53
CA THR A 61 -3.17 -3.86 -8.30
C THR A 61 -3.56 -4.93 -7.31
N TYR A 62 -3.02 -4.83 -6.10
CA TYR A 62 -3.21 -5.78 -5.01
C TYR A 62 -3.98 -5.08 -3.89
N PRO A 63 -5.10 -5.63 -3.39
CA PRO A 63 -5.87 -5.06 -2.29
C PRO A 63 -5.14 -5.30 -0.96
N ILE A 64 -3.99 -4.66 -0.80
CA ILE A 64 -3.10 -4.74 0.36
C ILE A 64 -3.12 -3.36 1.01
N CYS A 65 -3.44 -3.33 2.30
CA CYS A 65 -3.25 -2.14 3.12
C CYS A 65 -1.81 -2.09 3.62
N ALA A 66 -1.08 -1.03 3.24
CA ALA A 66 0.30 -0.80 3.63
C ALA A 66 0.54 0.67 3.93
N THR A 67 1.52 0.94 4.78
CA THR A 67 1.92 2.31 5.18
C THR A 67 3.33 2.66 4.70
N LYS A 68 4.09 1.71 4.16
CA LYS A 68 5.45 1.93 3.68
C LYS A 68 5.83 0.89 2.66
N SER A 69 6.63 1.27 1.67
CA SER A 69 7.20 0.37 0.67
C SER A 69 8.71 0.63 0.54
N SER A 70 9.47 -0.44 0.32
CA SER A 70 10.90 -0.36 -0.01
C SER A 70 11.19 0.08 -1.45
N SER A 71 10.16 0.28 -2.27
CA SER A 71 10.30 0.62 -3.69
C SER A 71 9.42 1.80 -4.10
N THR A 72 10.00 2.72 -4.86
CA THR A 72 9.31 3.84 -5.53
C THR A 72 8.53 3.41 -6.78
N ASP A 73 8.63 2.13 -7.15
CA ASP A 73 7.80 1.51 -8.19
C ASP A 73 6.42 1.09 -7.69
N VAL A 74 6.17 1.22 -6.39
CA VAL A 74 4.87 1.00 -5.77
C VAL A 74 4.10 2.32 -5.67
N VAL A 75 2.83 2.27 -6.06
CA VAL A 75 1.86 3.34 -5.91
C VAL A 75 0.79 2.90 -4.91
N PHE A 76 0.59 3.70 -3.87
CA PHE A 76 -0.48 3.54 -2.90
C PHE A 76 -1.75 4.21 -3.39
N LEU A 77 -2.85 3.46 -3.37
CA LEU A 77 -4.17 3.91 -3.78
C LEU A 77 -5.03 4.09 -2.53
N TYR A 78 -5.55 5.30 -2.34
CA TYR A 78 -6.41 5.72 -1.22
C TYR A 78 -7.87 5.85 -1.63
#